data_AF-A0A962LCT7-F1
#
_entry.id   AF-A0A962LCT7-F1
#
_cell.length_a   1.000
_cell.length_b   1.000
_cell.length_c   1.000
_cell.angle_alpha   90.00
_cell.angle_beta   90.00
_cell.angle_gamma   90.00
#
_symmetry.space_group_name_H-M   'P 1'
#
loop_
_entity.id
_entity.type
_entity.pdbx_description
1 polymer ?
#
loop_
_entity_poly.entity_id
_entity_poly.type
_entity_poly.pdbx_seq_one_letter_code
_entity_poly.pdbx_strand_id
1 'polypeptide(L)'
;MEAGANHSQSIATTLEQEPITYPVIDARIVGTTMADALEMVMSRAETSAGGYACFVNAHLSVMTRQEPKVRSAIASATYAFPDGMPVYLVGKYLHGLDIEKISGPDVMEKIFESERGRKLRHYFYGSTPEVLEKLTSSLQECYPGSNIVGAVSPPFRELSDEEQTAQLNAIRSSGAQLVWVGLGAPKQEYW
;
A
#
# COMPACT_ATOMS: atom_id res chain seq x y z
N MET A 1 41.07 8.43 -18.67
CA MET A 1 40.29 8.49 -17.41
C MET A 1 39.12 9.40 -17.65
N GLU A 2 37.99 9.14 -16.98
CA GLU A 2 36.66 9.77 -17.10
C GLU A 2 35.66 9.08 -18.04
N ALA A 3 35.04 8.04 -17.49
CA ALA A 3 33.67 7.63 -17.81
C ALA A 3 33.08 7.10 -16.50
N GLY A 4 32.31 7.93 -15.78
CA GLY A 4 31.82 7.54 -14.46
C GLY A 4 31.04 8.62 -13.73
N ALA A 5 30.13 9.33 -14.41
CA ALA A 5 29.24 10.28 -13.75
C ALA A 5 28.01 10.57 -14.63
N ASN A 6 27.17 9.56 -14.93
CA ASN A 6 25.90 9.86 -15.61
C ASN A 6 24.73 8.89 -15.35
N HIS A 7 24.87 7.88 -14.49
CA HIS A 7 23.75 6.99 -14.17
C HIS A 7 22.93 7.43 -12.96
N SER A 8 23.54 8.14 -11.99
CA SER A 8 22.85 8.53 -10.75
C SER A 8 21.94 9.76 -10.91
N GLN A 9 22.14 10.60 -11.93
CA GLN A 9 21.29 11.77 -12.17
C GLN A 9 19.99 11.43 -12.93
N SER A 10 19.93 10.33 -13.65
CA SER A 10 18.75 9.96 -14.48
C SER A 10 17.59 9.35 -13.68
N ILE A 11 17.83 8.84 -12.48
CA ILE A 11 16.79 8.17 -11.67
C ILE A 11 16.05 9.18 -10.78
N ALA A 12 16.76 10.21 -10.30
CA ALA A 12 16.20 11.25 -9.44
C ALA A 12 15.15 12.13 -10.14
N THR A 13 15.20 12.25 -11.47
CA THR A 13 14.35 13.18 -12.23
C THR A 13 12.93 12.66 -12.47
N THR A 14 12.64 11.38 -12.25
CA THR A 14 11.31 10.80 -12.50
C THR A 14 10.36 10.90 -11.30
N LEU A 15 10.89 11.16 -10.09
CA LEU A 15 10.13 11.08 -8.83
C LEU A 15 9.36 12.36 -8.45
N GLU A 16 9.45 13.44 -9.24
CA GLU A 16 8.81 14.72 -8.92
C GLU A 16 7.49 15.00 -9.68
N GLN A 17 7.08 14.13 -10.61
CA GLN A 17 5.79 14.29 -11.28
C GLN A 17 4.71 13.52 -10.55
N GLU A 18 3.62 14.20 -10.17
CA GLU A 18 2.42 13.53 -9.68
C GLU A 18 1.97 12.48 -10.71
N PRO A 19 1.63 11.26 -10.27
CA PRO A 19 1.27 10.21 -11.20
C PRO A 19 -0.02 10.58 -11.93
N ILE A 20 -0.14 10.12 -13.18
CA ILE A 20 -1.37 10.27 -13.95
C ILE A 20 -2.51 9.62 -13.16
N THR A 21 -3.66 10.29 -13.10
CA THR A 21 -4.85 9.77 -12.43
C THR A 21 -6.04 9.77 -13.37
N TYR A 22 -6.98 8.85 -13.15
CA TYR A 22 -8.22 8.73 -13.90
C TYR A 22 -9.42 8.51 -12.96
N PRO A 23 -10.61 9.01 -13.32
CA PRO A 23 -11.79 8.88 -12.47
C PRO A 23 -12.42 7.50 -12.59
N VAL A 24 -12.82 6.93 -11.45
CA VAL A 24 -13.75 5.80 -11.38
C VAL A 24 -14.83 6.15 -10.38
N ILE A 25 -16.02 6.48 -10.88
CA ILE A 25 -17.12 7.04 -10.07
C ILE A 25 -16.62 8.33 -9.37
N ASP A 26 -16.54 8.36 -8.03
CA ASP A 26 -16.05 9.52 -7.27
C ASP A 26 -14.59 9.32 -6.78
N ALA A 27 -13.94 8.21 -7.13
CA ALA A 27 -12.55 7.94 -6.77
C ALA A 27 -11.58 8.39 -7.88
N ARG A 28 -10.46 9.01 -7.48
CA ARG A 28 -9.34 9.34 -8.38
C ARG A 28 -8.29 8.23 -8.28
N ILE A 29 -8.19 7.41 -9.30
CA ILE A 29 -7.33 6.22 -9.32
C ILE A 29 -6.01 6.55 -10.01
N VAL A 30 -4.91 6.05 -9.45
CA VAL A 30 -3.57 6.18 -10.01
C VAL A 30 -3.45 5.27 -11.24
N GLY A 31 -3.10 5.85 -12.39
CA GLY A 31 -2.71 5.10 -13.57
C GLY A 31 -1.23 4.73 -13.46
N THR A 32 -0.95 3.45 -13.22
CA THR A 32 0.41 2.98 -12.94
C THR A 32 0.62 1.54 -13.43
N THR A 33 1.89 1.16 -13.57
CA THR A 33 2.32 -0.25 -13.71
C THR A 33 2.67 -0.82 -12.33
N MET A 34 2.82 -2.14 -12.23
CA MET A 34 3.31 -2.76 -11.00
C MET A 34 4.71 -2.26 -10.64
N ALA A 35 5.61 -2.15 -11.61
CA ALA A 35 6.96 -1.65 -11.37
C ALA A 35 6.96 -0.24 -10.77
N ASP A 36 6.18 0.67 -11.35
CA ASP A 36 6.08 2.05 -10.87
C ASP A 36 5.38 2.13 -9.51
N ALA A 37 4.33 1.33 -9.28
CA ALA A 37 3.65 1.26 -7.99
C ALA A 37 4.59 0.79 -6.86
N LEU A 38 5.45 -0.19 -7.13
CA LEU A 38 6.45 -0.66 -6.16
C LEU A 38 7.46 0.45 -5.86
N GLU A 39 7.97 1.15 -6.87
CA GLU A 39 8.92 2.25 -6.66
C GLU A 39 8.28 3.40 -5.87
N MET A 40 7.03 3.77 -6.19
CA MET A 40 6.27 4.78 -5.42
C MET A 40 6.16 4.41 -3.94
N VAL A 41 5.81 3.16 -3.62
CA VAL A 41 5.67 2.70 -2.23
C VAL A 41 7.03 2.58 -1.54
N MET A 42 8.02 1.95 -2.17
CA MET A 42 9.35 1.75 -1.61
C MET A 42 10.09 3.06 -1.38
N SER A 43 10.05 3.99 -2.34
CA SER A 43 10.69 5.31 -2.20
C SER A 43 10.18 6.08 -0.98
N ARG A 44 8.86 6.04 -0.72
CA ARG A 44 8.28 6.66 0.48
C ARG A 44 8.67 5.94 1.77
N ALA A 45 8.75 4.61 1.73
CA ALA A 45 9.20 3.80 2.88
C ALA A 45 10.67 4.08 3.24
N GLU A 46 11.53 4.28 2.25
CA GLU A 46 12.96 4.60 2.42
C GLU A 46 13.18 6.04 2.88
N THR A 47 12.44 7.00 2.32
CA THR A 47 12.55 8.43 2.67
C THR A 47 11.75 8.83 3.90
N SER A 48 10.99 7.89 4.50
CA SER A 48 10.09 8.17 5.63
C SER A 48 9.08 9.30 5.34
N ALA A 49 8.66 9.43 4.08
CA ALA A 49 7.72 10.48 3.65
C ALA A 49 6.29 10.26 4.16
N GLY A 50 6.00 9.09 4.75
CA GLY A 50 4.68 8.72 5.29
C GLY A 50 3.60 8.63 4.20
N GLY A 51 2.33 8.53 4.60
CA GLY A 51 1.20 8.38 3.70
C GLY A 51 0.58 6.99 3.74
N TYR A 52 -0.49 6.79 2.96
CA TYR A 52 -1.18 5.50 2.87
C TYR A 52 -1.69 5.26 1.45
N ALA A 53 -1.81 3.98 1.11
CA ALA A 53 -2.35 3.53 -0.16
C ALA A 53 -3.67 2.79 0.05
N CYS A 54 -4.68 3.13 -0.76
CA CYS A 54 -5.94 2.40 -0.85
C CYS A 54 -5.92 1.54 -2.12
N PHE A 55 -6.31 0.27 -2.00
CA PHE A 55 -6.50 -0.62 -3.15
C PHE A 55 -7.98 -0.56 -3.54
N VAL A 56 -8.32 0.33 -4.45
CA VAL A 56 -9.71 0.69 -4.73
C VAL A 56 -10.28 -0.25 -5.77
N ASN A 57 -11.20 -1.12 -5.33
CA ASN A 57 -11.96 -2.02 -6.20
C ASN A 57 -13.35 -1.46 -6.54
N ALA A 58 -14.13 -2.21 -7.32
CA ALA A 58 -15.47 -1.82 -7.73
C ALA A 58 -16.41 -1.55 -6.54
N HIS A 59 -16.30 -2.32 -5.45
CA HIS A 59 -17.12 -2.13 -4.27
C HIS A 59 -16.80 -0.80 -3.58
N LEU A 60 -15.52 -0.53 -3.30
CA LEU A 60 -15.08 0.75 -2.73
C LEU A 60 -15.44 1.94 -3.63
N SER A 61 -15.31 1.76 -4.95
CA SER A 61 -15.71 2.78 -5.92
C SER A 61 -17.19 3.16 -5.78
N VAL A 62 -18.09 2.18 -5.60
CA VAL A 62 -19.53 2.46 -5.37
C VAL A 62 -19.77 3.05 -3.99
N MET A 63 -19.08 2.56 -2.96
CA MET A 63 -19.22 3.06 -1.58
C MET A 63 -18.89 4.54 -1.47
N THR A 64 -17.98 5.07 -2.29
CA THR A 64 -17.69 6.51 -2.32
C THR A 64 -18.94 7.39 -2.54
N ARG A 65 -19.98 6.88 -3.20
CA ARG A 65 -21.27 7.59 -3.38
C ARG A 65 -22.19 7.52 -2.17
N GLN A 66 -22.06 6.45 -1.39
CA GLN A 66 -22.96 6.11 -0.30
C GLN A 66 -22.43 6.61 1.05
N GLU A 67 -21.11 6.63 1.20
CA GLU A 67 -20.42 6.89 2.46
C GLU A 67 -19.40 8.03 2.31
N PRO A 68 -19.72 9.24 2.82
CA PRO A 68 -18.81 10.38 2.76
C PRO A 68 -17.45 10.12 3.41
N LYS A 69 -17.41 9.30 4.46
CA LYS A 69 -16.15 8.91 5.13
C LYS A 69 -15.23 8.13 4.21
N VAL A 70 -15.76 7.12 3.51
CA VAL A 70 -14.99 6.33 2.53
C VAL A 70 -14.49 7.20 1.38
N ARG A 71 -15.34 8.11 0.88
CA ARG A 71 -14.93 9.08 -0.15
C ARG A 71 -13.77 9.95 0.33
N SER A 72 -13.87 10.51 1.53
CA SER A 72 -12.83 11.37 2.10
C SER A 72 -11.53 10.62 2.32
N ALA A 73 -11.60 9.38 2.81
CA ALA A 73 -10.46 8.50 3.00
C ALA A 73 -9.74 8.20 1.68
N ILE A 74 -10.47 7.83 0.62
CA ILE A 74 -9.86 7.54 -0.68
C ILE A 74 -9.30 8.83 -1.31
N ALA A 75 -10.02 9.95 -1.22
CA ALA A 75 -9.57 11.22 -1.79
C ALA A 75 -8.33 11.81 -1.10
N SER A 76 -8.09 11.44 0.17
CA SER A 76 -6.92 11.88 0.94
C SER A 76 -5.76 10.88 0.89
N ALA A 77 -5.96 9.72 0.26
CA ALA A 77 -4.93 8.70 0.11
C ALA A 77 -3.77 9.25 -0.71
N THR A 78 -2.54 8.90 -0.31
CA THR A 78 -1.35 9.21 -1.12
C THR A 78 -1.44 8.51 -2.47
N TYR A 79 -1.90 7.26 -2.46
CA TYR A 79 -2.16 6.49 -3.68
C TYR A 79 -3.50 5.77 -3.56
N ALA A 80 -4.34 5.89 -4.59
CA ALA A 80 -5.50 5.03 -4.77
C ALA A 80 -5.22 4.12 -5.97
N PHE A 81 -4.78 2.89 -5.71
CA PHE A 81 -4.36 1.95 -6.74
C PHE A 81 -5.54 1.23 -7.39
N PRO A 82 -5.42 0.84 -8.68
CA PRO A 82 -6.48 0.18 -9.44
C PRO A 82 -6.61 -1.30 -9.06
N ASP A 83 -7.44 -1.59 -8.07
CA ASP A 83 -7.69 -2.97 -7.62
C ASP A 83 -8.88 -3.60 -8.36
N GLY A 84 -8.72 -4.86 -8.74
CA GLY A 84 -9.74 -5.62 -9.46
C GLY A 84 -9.91 -5.23 -10.94
N MET A 85 -10.51 -6.15 -11.69
CA MET A 85 -10.68 -6.00 -13.14
C MET A 85 -11.50 -4.76 -13.54
N PRO A 86 -12.65 -4.43 -12.92
CA PRO A 86 -13.46 -3.31 -13.40
C PRO A 86 -12.72 -1.97 -13.36
N VAL A 87 -11.96 -1.70 -12.29
CA VAL A 87 -11.24 -0.43 -12.10
C VAL A 87 -10.07 -0.31 -13.09
N TYR A 88 -9.34 -1.41 -13.30
CA TYR A 88 -8.31 -1.52 -14.33
C TYR A 88 -8.88 -1.31 -15.75
N LEU A 89 -9.99 -1.97 -16.09
CA LEU A 89 -10.60 -1.90 -17.41
C LEU A 89 -11.05 -0.47 -17.77
N VAL A 90 -11.55 0.30 -16.79
CA VAL A 90 -11.88 1.72 -16.98
C VAL A 90 -10.64 2.51 -17.40
N GLY A 91 -9.53 2.40 -16.67
CA GLY A 91 -8.30 3.12 -17.01
C GLY A 91 -7.73 2.71 -18.38
N LYS A 92 -7.70 1.41 -18.66
CA LYS A 92 -7.16 0.88 -19.92
C LYS A 92 -8.00 1.23 -21.15
N TYR A 93 -9.31 0.97 -21.09
CA TYR A 93 -10.16 1.04 -22.28
C TYR A 93 -10.93 2.36 -22.43
N LEU A 94 -11.32 3.01 -21.33
CA LEU A 94 -12.02 4.30 -21.41
C LEU A 94 -11.07 5.49 -21.41
N HIS A 95 -9.90 5.35 -20.77
CA HIS A 95 -8.90 6.41 -20.71
C HIS A 95 -7.65 6.13 -21.55
N GLY A 96 -7.53 4.95 -22.19
CA GLY A 96 -6.43 4.62 -23.09
C GLY A 96 -5.07 4.55 -22.40
N LEU A 97 -5.04 4.30 -21.09
CA LEU A 97 -3.81 4.28 -20.30
C LEU A 97 -3.13 2.91 -20.39
N ASP A 98 -1.79 2.93 -20.45
CA ASP A 98 -0.97 1.73 -20.30
C ASP A 98 -0.70 1.48 -18.82
N ILE A 99 -1.59 0.72 -18.20
CA ILE A 99 -1.62 0.47 -16.74
C ILE A 99 -1.80 -1.02 -16.47
N GLU A 100 -1.59 -1.41 -15.21
CA GLU A 100 -1.82 -2.77 -14.74
C GLU A 100 -2.85 -2.79 -13.60
N LYS A 101 -3.40 -3.99 -13.32
CA LYS A 101 -4.22 -4.22 -12.13
C LYS A 101 -3.30 -4.34 -10.92
N ILE A 102 -3.47 -3.48 -9.92
CA ILE A 102 -2.63 -3.42 -8.73
C ILE A 102 -3.45 -3.83 -7.51
N SER A 103 -3.21 -5.03 -6.98
CA SER A 103 -3.88 -5.52 -5.77
C SER A 103 -2.93 -5.50 -4.56
N GLY A 104 -3.50 -5.38 -3.36
CA GLY A 104 -2.73 -5.37 -2.11
C GLY A 104 -1.84 -6.60 -1.92
N PRO A 105 -2.37 -7.83 -2.07
CA PRO A 105 -1.55 -9.05 -2.00
C PRO A 105 -0.43 -9.10 -3.05
N ASP A 106 -0.72 -8.71 -4.30
CA ASP A 106 0.29 -8.70 -5.37
C ASP A 106 1.42 -7.70 -5.04
N VAL A 107 1.08 -6.50 -4.56
CA VAL A 107 2.07 -5.49 -4.14
C VAL A 107 2.90 -6.01 -2.97
N MET A 108 2.27 -6.62 -1.95
CA MET A 108 2.99 -7.20 -0.83
C MET A 108 4.01 -8.23 -1.28
N GLU A 109 3.58 -9.23 -2.06
CA GLU A 109 4.44 -10.28 -2.58
C GLU A 109 5.60 -9.70 -3.40
N LYS A 110 5.31 -8.76 -4.32
CA LYS A 110 6.34 -8.14 -5.17
C LYS A 110 7.31 -7.27 -4.39
N ILE A 111 6.89 -6.59 -3.32
CA ILE A 111 7.81 -5.88 -2.43
C ILE A 111 8.79 -6.88 -1.82
N PHE A 112 8.31 -7.98 -1.21
CA PHE A 112 9.17 -9.00 -0.63
C PHE A 112 10.12 -9.65 -1.66
N GLU A 113 9.66 -9.92 -2.89
CA GLU A 113 10.51 -10.43 -3.99
C GLU A 113 11.60 -9.42 -4.41
N SER A 114 11.26 -8.14 -4.45
CA SER A 114 12.13 -7.06 -4.92
C SER A 114 13.15 -6.62 -3.88
N GLU A 115 12.92 -6.93 -2.60
CA GLU A 115 13.63 -6.39 -1.45
C GLU A 115 15.06 -6.90 -1.23
N ARG A 116 15.67 -7.57 -2.23
CA ARG A 116 17.00 -8.23 -2.25
C ARG A 116 18.11 -7.50 -1.45
N GLY A 117 18.06 -7.56 -0.13
CA GLY A 117 18.99 -6.90 0.81
C GLY A 117 18.58 -5.52 1.37
N ARG A 118 17.49 -4.88 0.90
CA ARG A 118 16.98 -3.58 1.39
C ARG A 118 16.39 -3.66 2.82
N LYS A 119 15.92 -4.85 3.23
CA LYS A 119 15.43 -5.18 4.59
C LYS A 119 14.45 -4.14 5.16
N LEU A 120 13.41 -3.78 4.41
CA LEU A 120 12.41 -2.84 4.92
C LEU A 120 11.71 -3.46 6.14
N ARG A 121 11.38 -2.62 7.12
CA ARG A 121 10.73 -3.07 8.35
C ARG A 121 9.22 -3.16 8.12
N HIS A 122 8.67 -4.37 8.11
CA HIS A 122 7.24 -4.61 7.90
C HIS A 122 6.49 -4.84 9.20
N TYR A 123 5.30 -4.27 9.31
CA TYR A 123 4.37 -4.52 10.40
C TYR A 123 3.03 -4.98 9.83
N PHE A 124 2.42 -6.01 10.43
CA PHE A 124 1.10 -6.50 10.03
C PHE A 124 0.04 -6.15 11.07
N TYR A 125 -1.06 -5.57 10.65
CA TYR A 125 -2.14 -5.14 11.54
C TYR A 125 -3.50 -5.56 10.99
N GLY A 126 -4.20 -6.44 11.71
CA GLY A 126 -5.52 -6.93 11.30
C GLY A 126 -5.65 -8.45 11.33
N SER A 127 -6.66 -8.97 10.63
CA SER A 127 -6.99 -10.40 10.58
C SER A 127 -7.14 -11.04 11.98
N THR A 128 -7.04 -12.38 12.07
CA THR A 128 -6.95 -13.13 13.34
C THR A 128 -5.48 -13.46 13.68
N PRO A 129 -5.16 -13.77 14.95
CA PRO A 129 -3.82 -14.20 15.33
C PRO A 129 -3.32 -15.40 14.52
N GLU A 130 -4.19 -16.39 14.26
CA GLU A 130 -3.83 -17.61 13.51
C GLU A 130 -3.51 -17.32 12.04
N VAL A 131 -4.19 -16.35 11.44
CA VAL A 131 -3.90 -15.93 10.06
C VAL A 131 -2.61 -15.14 10.01
N LEU A 132 -2.37 -14.24 10.98
CA LEU A 132 -1.11 -13.50 11.05
C LEU A 132 0.09 -14.42 11.24
N GLU A 133 -0.02 -15.42 12.14
CA GLU A 133 1.04 -16.41 12.36
C GLU A 133 1.36 -17.20 11.08
N LYS A 134 0.32 -17.65 10.36
CA LYS A 134 0.50 -18.33 9.06
C LYS A 134 1.13 -17.42 8.02
N LEU A 135 0.69 -16.16 7.94
CA LEU A 135 1.20 -15.18 6.99
C LEU A 135 2.67 -14.89 7.25
N THR A 136 3.03 -14.54 8.48
CA THR A 136 4.41 -14.21 8.83
C THR A 136 5.34 -15.40 8.68
N SER A 137 4.90 -16.61 9.04
CA SER A 137 5.67 -17.84 8.84
C SER A 137 5.91 -18.11 7.35
N SER A 138 4.85 -18.02 6.52
CA SER A 138 4.98 -18.23 5.07
C SER A 138 5.91 -17.21 4.42
N LEU A 139 5.83 -15.93 4.84
CA LEU A 139 6.72 -14.89 4.35
C LEU A 139 8.19 -15.13 4.75
N GLN A 140 8.43 -15.62 5.96
CA GLN A 140 9.78 -15.96 6.43
C GLN A 140 10.36 -17.18 5.68
N GLU A 141 9.52 -18.16 5.35
CA GLU A 141 9.91 -19.33 4.56
C GLU A 141 10.21 -18.96 3.10
N CYS A 142 9.32 -18.21 2.44
CA CYS A 142 9.49 -17.79 1.05
C CYS A 142 10.59 -16.75 0.87
N TYR A 143 10.78 -15.87 1.85
CA TYR A 143 11.72 -14.76 1.81
C TYR A 143 12.63 -14.76 3.04
N PRO A 144 13.63 -15.66 3.11
CA PRO A 144 14.56 -15.73 4.23
C PRO A 144 15.29 -14.41 4.44
N GLY A 145 15.23 -13.87 5.66
CA GLY A 145 15.82 -12.58 6.02
C GLY A 145 14.90 -11.38 5.84
N SER A 146 13.63 -11.59 5.48
CA SER A 146 12.57 -10.59 5.60
C SER A 146 12.50 -10.01 7.02
N ASN A 147 12.28 -8.70 7.13
CA ASN A 147 12.37 -7.98 8.40
C ASN A 147 10.98 -7.62 8.91
N ILE A 148 10.31 -8.60 9.52
CA ILE A 148 8.99 -8.43 10.13
C ILE A 148 9.19 -7.95 11.58
N VAL A 149 8.84 -6.70 11.85
CA VAL A 149 9.08 -6.03 13.15
C VAL A 149 7.85 -6.03 14.07
N GLY A 150 6.73 -6.56 13.60
CA GLY A 150 5.55 -6.77 14.43
C GLY A 150 4.36 -7.31 13.64
N ALA A 151 3.46 -7.97 14.36
CA ALA A 151 2.19 -8.43 13.84
C ALA A 151 1.15 -8.38 14.98
N VAL A 152 0.03 -7.68 14.78
CA VAL A 152 -1.03 -7.57 15.79
C VAL A 152 -2.40 -7.74 15.15
N SER A 153 -3.18 -8.66 15.71
CA SER A 153 -4.61 -8.79 15.42
C SER A 153 -5.38 -8.01 16.49
N PRO A 154 -6.01 -6.88 16.14
CA PRO A 154 -6.86 -6.16 17.07
C PRO A 154 -8.15 -6.95 17.33
N PRO A 155 -8.78 -6.79 18.51
CA PRO A 155 -10.04 -7.45 18.81
C PRO A 155 -11.15 -7.07 17.82
N PHE A 156 -12.08 -8.00 17.57
CA PHE A 156 -13.25 -7.83 16.69
C PHE A 156 -14.35 -7.00 17.36
N ARG A 157 -14.00 -5.79 17.79
CA ARG A 157 -14.89 -4.77 18.36
C ARG A 157 -14.27 -3.38 18.16
N GLU A 158 -14.97 -2.35 18.61
CA GLU A 158 -14.37 -1.03 18.75
C GLU A 158 -13.32 -1.05 19.86
N LEU A 159 -12.23 -0.31 19.62
CA LEU A 159 -11.17 -0.11 20.60
C LEU A 159 -11.52 1.10 21.45
N SER A 160 -11.12 1.08 22.71
CA SER A 160 -11.06 2.32 23.48
C SER A 160 -9.96 3.24 22.93
N ASP A 161 -10.04 4.55 23.23
CA ASP A 161 -8.99 5.50 22.85
C ASP A 161 -7.61 5.10 23.40
N GLU A 162 -7.59 4.49 24.59
CA GLU A 162 -6.38 3.96 25.23
C GLU A 162 -5.81 2.76 24.46
N GLU A 163 -6.66 1.80 24.06
CA GLU A 163 -6.26 0.65 23.24
C GLU A 163 -5.75 1.08 21.87
N GLN A 164 -6.45 2.03 21.23
CA GLN A 164 -6.04 2.59 19.94
C GLN A 164 -4.69 3.30 20.07
N THR A 165 -4.51 4.13 21.10
CA THR A 165 -3.26 4.83 21.38
C THR A 165 -2.11 3.85 21.64
N ALA A 166 -2.35 2.80 22.43
CA ALA A 166 -1.35 1.77 22.71
C ALA A 166 -0.92 1.03 21.43
N GLN A 167 -1.87 0.67 20.56
CA GLN A 167 -1.56 0.01 19.29
C GLN A 167 -0.78 0.92 18.33
N LEU A 168 -1.16 2.20 18.21
CA LEU A 168 -0.41 3.17 17.41
C LEU A 168 1.02 3.37 17.94
N ASN A 169 1.19 3.40 19.26
CA ASN A 169 2.51 3.50 19.88
C ASN A 169 3.36 2.25 19.65
N ALA A 170 2.75 1.05 19.67
CA ALA A 170 3.44 -0.20 19.33
C ALA A 170 3.94 -0.19 17.88
N ILE A 171 3.10 0.22 16.93
CA ILE A 171 3.49 0.37 15.51
C ILE A 171 4.65 1.36 15.37
N ARG A 172 4.54 2.55 15.96
CA ARG A 172 5.60 3.58 15.91
C ARG A 172 6.91 3.08 16.51
N SER A 173 6.84 2.43 17.67
CA SER A 173 8.03 1.94 18.41
C SER A 173 8.71 0.76 17.73
N SER A 174 7.98 -0.01 16.90
CA SER A 174 8.56 -1.09 16.09
C SER A 174 9.53 -0.58 15.01
N GLY A 175 9.47 0.72 14.69
CA GLY A 175 10.25 1.33 13.62
C GLY A 175 9.78 0.94 12.21
N ALA A 176 8.58 0.36 12.07
CA ALA A 176 8.02 -0.05 10.79
C ALA A 176 8.11 1.04 9.72
N GLN A 177 8.51 0.63 8.51
CA GLN A 177 8.52 1.47 7.31
C GLN A 177 7.29 1.18 6.44
N LEU A 178 6.79 -0.06 6.50
CA LEU A 178 5.57 -0.49 5.84
C LEU A 178 4.64 -1.12 6.87
N VAL A 179 3.40 -0.63 6.92
CA VAL A 179 2.34 -1.19 7.77
C VAL A 179 1.26 -1.76 6.86
N TRP A 180 1.09 -3.07 6.89
CA TRP A 180 0.08 -3.82 6.14
C TRP A 180 -1.19 -3.91 6.98
N VAL A 181 -2.21 -3.15 6.61
CA VAL A 181 -3.50 -3.14 7.29
C VAL A 181 -4.44 -4.14 6.60
N GLY A 182 -5.08 -5.00 7.39
CA GLY A 182 -6.00 -6.04 6.94
C GLY A 182 -7.23 -6.12 7.85
N LEU A 183 -7.96 -5.01 7.97
CA LEU A 183 -9.17 -4.90 8.83
C LEU A 183 -10.47 -5.18 8.07
N GLY A 184 -10.38 -5.33 6.75
CA GLY A 184 -11.53 -5.38 5.84
C GLY A 184 -12.03 -3.99 5.46
N ALA A 185 -12.54 -3.87 4.24
CA ALA A 185 -13.23 -2.66 3.79
C ALA A 185 -14.64 -2.58 4.42
N PRO A 186 -15.13 -1.38 4.79
CA PRO A 186 -14.47 -0.07 4.68
C PRO A 186 -13.56 0.27 5.89
N LYS A 187 -13.48 -0.61 6.90
CA LYS A 187 -12.80 -0.32 8.17
C LYS A 187 -11.34 0.09 8.02
N GLN A 188 -10.67 -0.51 7.05
CA GLN A 188 -9.29 -0.22 6.73
C GLN A 188 -9.08 1.20 6.17
N GLU A 189 -10.03 1.74 5.41
CA GLU A 189 -9.85 3.04 4.75
C GLU A 189 -9.89 4.22 5.71
N TYR A 190 -10.60 4.10 6.84
CA TYR A 190 -10.75 5.18 7.82
C TYR A 190 -9.98 4.97 9.15
N TRP A 191 -9.24 3.86 9.29
CA TRP A 191 -8.37 3.61 10.45
C TRP A 191 -7.08 4.41 10.34
#